data_AF-A0A9D7DBA5-F1
#
_entry.id   AF-A0A9D7DBA5-F1
#
_cell.length_a   1.000
_cell.length_b   1.000
_cell.length_c   1.000
_cell.angle_alpha   90.00
_cell.angle_beta   90.00
_cell.angle_gamma   90.00
#
_symmetry.space_group_name_H-M   'P 1'
#
loop_
_entity.id
_entity.type
_entity.pdbx_description
1 polymer ?
#
loop_
_entity_poly.entity_id
_entity_poly.type
_entity_poly.pdbx_seq_one_letter_code
_entity_poly.pdbx_strand_id
1 'polypeptide(L)'
;MCNDQAISQNPTNTGNVFDLTPANDGCLYGEQQGVWFRFTAAMAGNIAFTIQVPNTTDYDFAVWGPYSTLTPACPPVGPPLRCSASGVYGNTGLNYTALDVSEDPYGDKWVRFIPTLANQTYLLYVDNW
;
A
#
# COMPACT_ATOMS: atom_id res chain seq x y z
N MET A 1 4.07 6.71 12.75
CA MET A 1 4.99 7.70 12.16
C MET A 1 4.46 9.07 12.53
N CYS A 2 5.32 9.98 13.02
CA CYS A 2 4.89 11.31 13.47
C CYS A 2 5.57 12.45 12.69
N ASN A 3 6.36 12.12 11.66
CA ASN A 3 7.19 13.00 10.82
C ASN A 3 7.58 12.29 9.50
N ASP A 4 8.41 12.95 8.66
CA ASP A 4 8.94 12.46 7.37
C ASP A 4 10.02 11.36 7.52
N GLN A 5 9.86 10.45 8.48
CA GLN A 5 10.81 9.37 8.70
C GLN A 5 10.81 8.38 7.52
N ALA A 6 11.98 8.21 6.92
CA ALA A 6 12.22 7.12 5.97
C ALA A 6 12.27 5.78 6.72
N ILE A 7 11.49 4.81 6.26
CA ILE A 7 11.56 3.42 6.70
C ILE A 7 12.19 2.62 5.57
N SER A 8 13.32 1.95 5.87
CA SER A 8 13.99 1.08 4.91
C SER A 8 13.70 -0.38 5.26
N GLN A 9 13.01 -1.07 4.35
CA GLN A 9 12.74 -2.50 4.40
C GLN A 9 12.87 -3.04 2.97
N ASN A 10 13.40 -4.25 2.81
CA ASN A 10 13.44 -4.96 1.55
C ASN A 10 12.91 -6.38 1.77
N PRO A 11 11.62 -6.63 1.50
CA PRO A 11 11.05 -7.96 1.64
C PRO A 11 11.62 -8.89 0.57
N THR A 12 12.21 -10.01 1.01
CA THR A 12 12.80 -11.03 0.12
C THR A 12 12.18 -12.41 0.34
N ASN A 13 11.17 -12.52 1.19
CA ASN A 13 10.50 -13.77 1.53
C ASN A 13 9.01 -13.57 1.79
N THR A 14 8.25 -14.65 1.62
CA THR A 14 6.87 -14.77 2.07
C THR A 14 6.87 -15.36 3.48
N GLY A 15 5.93 -14.92 4.32
CA GLY A 15 5.63 -15.63 5.57
C GLY A 15 4.99 -17.00 5.30
N ASN A 16 4.82 -17.79 6.36
CA ASN A 16 4.15 -19.11 6.27
C ASN A 16 2.60 -19.01 6.17
N VAL A 17 2.06 -17.79 6.07
CA VAL A 17 0.63 -17.50 6.03
C VAL A 17 0.33 -16.80 4.72
N PHE A 18 -0.71 -17.25 4.02
CA PHE A 18 -1.21 -16.58 2.83
C PHE A 18 -2.16 -15.46 3.27
N ASP A 19 -1.62 -14.25 3.40
CA ASP A 19 -2.33 -13.08 3.92
C ASP A 19 -3.28 -12.45 2.86
N LEU A 20 -2.96 -12.63 1.58
CA LEU A 20 -3.76 -12.15 0.46
C LEU A 20 -4.60 -13.28 -0.13
N THR A 21 -5.82 -13.00 -0.56
CA THR A 21 -6.78 -13.94 -1.15
C THR A 21 -7.60 -13.15 -2.17
N PRO A 22 -8.32 -13.81 -3.10
CA PRO A 22 -9.17 -13.11 -4.06
C PRO A 22 -10.23 -12.18 -3.46
N ALA A 23 -10.49 -12.27 -2.15
CA ALA A 23 -11.42 -11.41 -1.44
C ALA A 23 -10.77 -10.10 -0.94
N ASN A 24 -9.44 -10.04 -0.81
CA ASN A 24 -8.74 -8.92 -0.19
C ASN A 24 -7.50 -8.42 -0.95
N ASP A 25 -7.03 -9.14 -1.98
CA ASP A 25 -5.81 -8.86 -2.75
C ASP A 25 -5.95 -7.69 -3.73
N GLY A 26 -7.16 -7.42 -4.22
CA GLY A 26 -7.42 -6.33 -5.14
C GLY A 26 -6.66 -6.49 -6.45
N CYS A 27 -5.74 -5.56 -6.73
CA CYS A 27 -4.92 -5.59 -7.94
C CYS A 27 -3.69 -6.50 -7.82
N LEU A 28 -3.32 -6.98 -6.62
CA LEU A 28 -2.06 -7.71 -6.36
C LEU A 28 -2.11 -9.21 -6.67
N TYR A 29 -3.30 -9.79 -6.91
CA TYR A 29 -3.50 -11.20 -7.30
C TYR A 29 -2.69 -12.28 -6.52
N GLY A 30 -2.41 -12.08 -5.23
CA GLY A 30 -1.78 -13.08 -4.36
C GLY A 30 -0.25 -13.03 -4.25
N GLU A 31 0.33 -11.86 -4.44
CA GLU A 31 1.76 -11.55 -4.42
C GLU A 31 2.53 -11.94 -3.14
N GLN A 32 3.80 -12.33 -3.32
CA GLN A 32 4.47 -13.37 -2.52
C GLN A 32 5.77 -12.91 -1.83
N GLN A 33 6.18 -11.65 -1.91
CA GLN A 33 7.39 -11.15 -1.26
C GLN A 33 7.20 -9.74 -0.72
N GLY A 34 6.25 -9.56 0.20
CA GLY A 34 5.92 -8.25 0.71
C GLY A 34 6.05 -8.05 2.21
N VAL A 35 5.95 -6.78 2.59
CA VAL A 35 6.01 -6.30 3.97
C VAL A 35 4.75 -5.53 4.30
N TRP A 36 4.23 -5.78 5.50
CA TRP A 36 3.08 -5.06 6.04
C TRP A 36 3.53 -3.90 6.94
N PHE A 37 2.92 -2.73 6.70
CA PHE A 37 3.00 -1.56 7.56
C PHE A 37 1.62 -1.24 8.12
N ARG A 38 1.59 -0.76 9.36
CA ARG A 38 0.41 -0.18 9.98
C ARG A 38 0.72 1.24 10.42
N PHE A 39 -0.14 2.18 10.05
CA PHE A 39 0.00 3.57 10.47
C PHE A 39 -1.37 4.20 10.73
N THR A 40 -1.37 5.23 11.57
CA THR A 40 -2.59 5.95 12.00
C THR A 40 -2.39 7.43 11.73
N ALA A 41 -3.38 8.06 11.09
CA ALA A 41 -3.40 9.49 10.89
C ALA A 41 -3.67 10.20 12.22
N ALA A 42 -2.75 11.05 12.68
CA ALA A 42 -2.93 11.82 13.92
C ALA A 42 -3.95 12.96 13.76
N MET A 43 -4.15 13.45 12.54
CA MET A 43 -5.07 14.55 12.23
C MET A 43 -5.71 14.37 10.86
N ALA A 44 -6.76 15.14 10.58
CA ALA A 44 -7.38 15.15 9.26
C ALA A 44 -6.44 15.77 8.22
N GLY A 45 -6.49 15.25 7.00
CA GLY A 45 -5.61 15.68 5.92
C GLY A 45 -5.60 14.69 4.76
N ASN A 46 -4.50 14.67 4.02
CA ASN A 46 -4.30 13.79 2.88
C ASN A 46 -3.03 12.96 3.11
N ILE A 47 -3.15 11.64 2.97
CA ILE A 47 -2.00 10.72 3.00
C ILE A 47 -1.50 10.56 1.58
N ALA A 48 -0.23 10.90 1.37
CA ALA A 48 0.55 10.64 0.17
C ALA A 48 1.93 10.12 0.60
N PHE A 49 2.51 9.21 -0.15
CA PHE A 49 3.83 8.65 0.14
C PHE A 49 4.51 8.18 -1.15
N THR A 50 5.83 8.05 -1.07
CA THR A 50 6.64 7.45 -2.12
C THR A 50 7.30 6.21 -1.57
N ILE A 51 7.09 5.08 -2.23
CA ILE A 51 7.91 3.88 -2.05
C ILE A 51 9.12 4.08 -2.95
N GLN A 52 10.26 4.33 -2.31
CA GLN A 52 11.52 4.50 -3.04
C GLN A 52 12.09 3.12 -3.36
N VAL A 53 12.26 2.85 -4.64
CA VAL A 53 12.73 1.55 -5.12
C VAL A 53 13.91 1.76 -6.07
N PRO A 54 14.89 0.83 -6.11
CA PRO A 54 15.89 0.83 -7.17
C PRO A 54 15.21 0.82 -8.55
N ASN A 55 15.76 1.55 -9.52
CA ASN A 55 15.15 1.76 -10.86
C ASN A 55 14.95 0.49 -11.73
N THR A 56 15.23 -0.70 -11.19
CA THR A 56 15.24 -1.98 -11.89
C THR A 56 14.30 -3.01 -11.27
N THR A 57 13.48 -2.61 -10.31
CA THR A 57 12.63 -3.52 -9.55
C THR A 57 11.17 -3.10 -9.67
N ASP A 58 10.33 -4.11 -9.75
CA ASP A 58 8.89 -3.99 -9.82
C ASP A 58 8.32 -4.07 -8.40
N TYR A 59 7.59 -3.04 -8.00
CA TYR A 59 7.09 -2.94 -6.64
C TYR A 59 5.62 -2.55 -6.70
N ASP A 60 4.82 -3.45 -6.16
CA ASP A 60 3.38 -3.31 -6.11
C ASP A 60 2.96 -3.00 -4.69
N PHE A 61 1.79 -2.37 -4.53
CA PHE A 61 1.32 -2.05 -3.19
C PHE A 61 -0.20 -1.97 -3.12
N ALA A 62 -0.70 -2.19 -1.90
CA ALA A 62 -2.09 -2.00 -1.58
C ALA A 62 -2.27 -1.39 -0.19
N VAL A 63 -3.28 -0.53 -0.04
CA VAL A 63 -3.63 0.14 1.22
C VAL A 63 -5.06 -0.20 1.59
N TRP A 64 -5.29 -0.70 2.81
CA TRP A 64 -6.62 -0.97 3.36
C TRP A 64 -6.98 -0.01 4.49
N GLY A 65 -8.27 0.26 4.62
CA GLY A 65 -8.84 1.19 5.60
C GLY A 65 -9.88 2.12 4.96
N PRO A 66 -10.22 3.25 5.61
CA PRO A 66 -9.82 3.64 6.95
C PRO A 66 -10.46 2.75 8.03
N TYR A 67 -9.67 2.35 9.02
CA TYR A 67 -10.16 1.66 10.21
C TYR A 67 -10.31 2.64 11.37
N SER A 68 -11.40 2.51 12.14
CA SER A 68 -11.63 3.28 13.37
C SER A 68 -10.89 2.71 14.60
N THR A 69 -10.22 1.57 14.45
CA THR A 69 -9.43 0.91 15.49
C THR A 69 -7.93 1.00 15.19
N LEU A 70 -7.10 1.01 16.23
CA LEU A 70 -5.63 0.95 16.13
C LEU A 70 -5.11 -0.45 15.80
N THR A 71 -5.96 -1.48 15.96
CA THR A 71 -5.62 -2.89 15.71
C THR A 71 -6.62 -3.48 14.71
N PRO A 72 -6.58 -3.05 13.44
CA PRO A 72 -7.40 -3.68 12.40
C PRO A 72 -7.02 -5.14 12.22
N ALA A 73 -7.97 -5.94 11.72
CA ALA A 73 -7.71 -7.32 11.36
C ALA A 73 -6.58 -7.39 10.31
N CYS A 74 -5.64 -8.30 10.56
CA CYS A 74 -4.52 -8.60 9.67
C CYS A 74 -4.48 -10.13 9.52
N PRO A 75 -4.75 -10.70 8.33
CA PRO A 75 -5.00 -9.99 7.06
C PRO A 75 -6.33 -9.22 7.00
N PRO A 76 -6.43 -8.20 6.13
CA PRO A 76 -7.67 -7.46 5.91
C PRO A 76 -8.75 -8.35 5.28
N VAL A 77 -10.01 -8.09 5.59
CA VAL A 77 -11.14 -8.97 5.21
C VAL A 77 -11.75 -8.61 3.84
N GLY A 78 -11.46 -7.43 3.30
CA GLY A 78 -12.04 -6.92 2.05
C GLY A 78 -11.00 -6.27 1.16
N PRO A 79 -11.42 -5.76 -0.02
CA PRO A 79 -10.51 -5.22 -1.02
C PRO A 79 -9.81 -3.94 -0.52
N PRO A 80 -8.65 -3.61 -1.12
CA PRO A 80 -7.90 -2.42 -0.75
C PRO A 80 -8.62 -1.13 -1.16
N LEU A 81 -8.36 -0.07 -0.40
CA LEU A 81 -8.78 1.30 -0.68
C LEU A 81 -7.94 1.94 -1.79
N ARG A 82 -6.65 1.60 -1.86
CA ARG A 82 -5.72 1.98 -2.93
C ARG A 82 -4.90 0.79 -3.35
N CYS A 83 -4.62 0.65 -4.64
CA CYS A 83 -3.85 -0.49 -5.14
C CYS A 83 -3.09 -0.12 -6.41
N SER A 84 -1.83 -0.48 -6.50
CA SER A 84 -1.05 -0.39 -7.73
C SER A 84 -0.32 -1.69 -7.93
N ALA A 85 -0.58 -2.32 -9.08
CA ALA A 85 0.12 -3.50 -9.56
C ALA A 85 0.79 -3.20 -10.92
N SER A 86 1.41 -2.02 -11.05
CA SER A 86 1.93 -1.49 -12.31
C SER A 86 3.30 -2.06 -12.60
N GLY A 87 3.48 -2.69 -13.77
CA GLY A 87 4.78 -3.25 -14.18
C GLY A 87 5.83 -2.21 -14.60
N VAL A 88 5.66 -0.94 -14.21
CA VAL A 88 6.55 0.17 -14.54
C VAL A 88 7.56 0.37 -13.42
N TYR A 89 8.84 0.11 -13.72
CA TYR A 89 9.91 0.23 -12.73
C TYR A 89 10.11 1.66 -12.17
N GLY A 90 10.71 1.68 -10.98
CA GLY A 90 11.06 2.90 -10.25
C GLY A 90 9.97 3.31 -9.26
N ASN A 91 10.13 4.49 -8.66
CA ASN A 91 9.31 4.92 -7.52
C ASN A 91 7.80 4.87 -7.82
N THR A 92 7.07 4.28 -6.89
CA THR A 92 5.61 4.11 -6.89
C THR A 92 5.01 4.73 -5.62
N GLY A 93 3.68 4.85 -5.57
CA GLY A 93 2.98 5.21 -4.33
C GLY A 93 1.75 6.07 -4.54
N LEU A 94 1.53 6.98 -3.59
CA LEU A 94 0.38 7.88 -3.57
C LEU A 94 0.82 9.33 -3.81
N ASN A 95 0.19 10.02 -4.75
CA ASN A 95 0.48 11.43 -5.00
C ASN A 95 -0.79 12.29 -5.19
N TYR A 96 -0.60 13.59 -5.41
CA TYR A 96 -1.68 14.57 -5.56
C TYR A 96 -2.15 14.79 -7.00
N THR A 97 -1.48 14.19 -7.98
CA THR A 97 -1.74 14.39 -9.41
C THR A 97 -2.47 13.22 -10.05
N ALA A 98 -2.29 12.01 -9.53
CA ALA A 98 -3.03 10.81 -9.91
C ALA A 98 -4.52 10.96 -9.59
N LEU A 99 -5.36 10.40 -10.45
CA LEU A 99 -6.81 10.55 -10.38
C LEU A 99 -7.53 9.24 -10.05
N ASP A 100 -6.95 8.15 -10.50
CA ASP A 100 -7.35 6.78 -10.24
C ASP A 100 -7.00 6.34 -8.81
N VAL A 101 -7.67 5.29 -8.36
CA VAL A 101 -7.52 4.74 -7.00
C VAL A 101 -7.01 3.31 -7.01
N SER A 102 -7.01 2.68 -8.19
CA SER A 102 -6.51 1.35 -8.42
C SER A 102 -6.02 1.27 -9.86
N GLU A 103 -4.91 0.58 -10.08
CA GLU A 103 -4.36 0.35 -11.42
C GLU A 103 -3.87 -1.10 -11.57
N ASP A 104 -3.81 -1.54 -12.82
CA ASP A 104 -3.35 -2.86 -13.24
C ASP A 104 -1.89 -2.75 -13.79
N PRO A 105 -1.31 -3.83 -14.36
CA PRO A 105 0.06 -3.80 -14.90
C PRO A 105 0.33 -2.73 -15.97
N TYR A 106 -0.69 -2.13 -16.56
CA TYR A 106 -0.55 -1.06 -17.57
C TYR A 106 -0.68 0.35 -16.98
N GLY A 107 -0.79 0.46 -15.66
CA GLY A 107 -0.85 1.71 -14.92
C GLY A 107 0.44 2.55 -14.97
N ASP A 108 0.40 3.74 -14.38
CA ASP A 108 1.52 4.69 -14.34
C ASP A 108 2.34 4.64 -13.03
N LYS A 109 1.99 3.72 -12.12
CA LYS A 109 2.55 3.44 -10.79
C LYS A 109 2.18 4.45 -9.69
N TRP A 110 1.25 5.35 -9.97
CA TRP A 110 0.79 6.32 -8.99
C TRP A 110 -0.72 6.33 -8.91
N VAL A 111 -1.26 6.05 -7.73
CA VAL A 111 -2.68 6.26 -7.46
C VAL A 111 -2.90 7.45 -6.54
N ARG A 112 -4.12 7.98 -6.56
CA ARG A 112 -4.48 9.21 -5.86
C ARG A 112 -4.30 9.09 -4.34
N PHE A 113 -3.87 10.18 -3.70
CA PHE A 113 -3.86 10.34 -2.24
C PHE A 113 -5.16 9.88 -1.53
N ILE A 114 -5.04 9.59 -0.24
CA ILE A 114 -6.17 9.20 0.61
C ILE A 114 -6.57 10.38 1.52
N PRO A 115 -7.77 10.95 1.36
CA PRO A 115 -8.34 11.83 2.38
C PRO A 115 -8.56 11.04 3.67
N THR A 116 -8.11 11.59 4.80
CA THR A 116 -8.17 10.94 6.10
C THR A 116 -8.67 11.89 7.18
N LEU A 117 -9.27 11.32 8.22
CA LEU A 117 -9.64 11.99 9.46
C LEU A 117 -8.68 11.57 10.59
N ALA A 118 -8.69 12.35 11.68
CA ALA A 118 -7.92 12.01 12.87
C ALA A 118 -8.30 10.61 13.40
N ASN A 119 -7.29 9.87 13.85
CA ASN A 119 -7.38 8.53 14.42
C ASN A 119 -7.86 7.42 13.46
N GLN A 120 -7.79 7.65 12.15
CA GLN A 120 -8.00 6.58 11.17
C GLN A 120 -6.71 5.79 10.94
N THR A 121 -6.80 4.47 11.03
CA THR A 121 -5.69 3.54 10.82
C THR A 121 -5.77 2.88 9.46
N TYR A 122 -4.61 2.61 8.87
CA TYR A 122 -4.46 1.97 7.57
C TYR A 122 -3.43 0.85 7.65
N LEU A 123 -3.64 -0.16 6.81
CA LEU A 123 -2.67 -1.20 6.52
C LEU A 123 -2.10 -0.94 5.13
N LEU A 124 -0.80 -1.03 4.98
CA LEU A 124 -0.11 -0.96 3.69
C LEU A 124 0.65 -2.26 3.52
N TYR A 125 0.44 -2.93 2.40
CA TYR A 125 1.28 -4.02 1.94
C TYR A 125 2.11 -3.51 0.77
N VAL A 126 3.41 -3.75 0.80
CA VAL A 126 4.34 -3.45 -0.29
C VAL A 126 4.95 -4.76 -0.71
N ASP A 127 4.73 -5.15 -1.96
CA ASP A 127 5.27 -6.37 -2.58
C ASP A 127 6.44 -6.05 -3.50
N ASN A 128 7.34 -7.00 -3.63
CA ASN A 128 8.51 -6.95 -4.49
C ASN A 128 8.38 -8.11 -5.48
N TRP A 129 7.95 -7.82 -6.70
CA TRP A 129 7.59 -8.80 -7.73
C TRP A 129 8.82 -9.40 -8.45
#